data_AF-A0A8H4XQM3-F1
#
_entry.id   AF-A0A8H4XQM3-F1
#
_cell.length_a   1.000
_cell.length_b   1.000
_cell.length_c   1.000
_cell.angle_alpha   90.00
_cell.angle_beta   90.00
_cell.angle_gamma   90.00
#
_symmetry.space_group_name_H-M   'P 1'
#
loop_
_entity.id
_entity.type
_entity.pdbx_description
1 polymer ?
#
loop_
_entity_poly.entity_id
_entity_poly.type
_entity_poly.pdbx_seq_one_letter_code
_entity_poly.pdbx_strand_id
1 'polypeptide(L)'
;MAEAENYLAPESQRTRRLSSMSATRADLFTGPTVLVPPKHLMAKSDAFETAQSIELAKRHLDESASSSEEATPASGSPVLKAVSTQNSASSITDKYAFAFDIDGVLIRGGRVIPEAIEAMKVLNGENEFGVKV
;
A
#
# COMPACT_ATOMS: atom_id res chain seq x y z
N MET A 1 55.69 -16.62 50.75
CA MET A 1 55.97 -15.99 49.44
C MET A 1 55.27 -16.85 48.42
N ALA A 2 54.10 -16.42 47.93
CA ALA A 2 53.34 -17.14 46.91
C ALA A 2 52.84 -16.08 45.93
N GLU A 3 53.33 -16.15 44.69
CA GLU A 3 53.01 -15.24 43.60
C GLU A 3 51.61 -15.56 43.09
N ALA A 4 50.76 -14.53 43.01
CA ALA A 4 49.42 -14.65 42.46
C ALA A 4 49.49 -14.53 40.94
N GLU A 5 49.21 -15.63 40.24
CA GLU A 5 49.04 -15.63 38.80
C GLU A 5 47.81 -14.79 38.42
N ASN A 6 48.04 -13.76 37.61
CA ASN A 6 46.98 -12.95 37.03
C ASN A 6 46.28 -13.76 35.93
N TYR A 7 45.13 -14.35 36.28
CA TYR A 7 44.19 -14.87 35.29
C TYR A 7 43.67 -13.72 34.43
N LEU A 8 44.19 -13.61 33.20
CA LEU A 8 43.65 -12.74 32.16
C LEU A 8 42.24 -13.22 31.80
N ALA A 9 41.24 -12.41 32.13
CA ALA A 9 39.86 -12.63 31.74
C ALA A 9 39.77 -12.72 30.19
N PRO A 10 38.90 -13.58 29.62
CA PRO A 10 38.73 -13.66 28.18
C PRO A 10 38.24 -12.30 27.68
N GLU A 11 39.01 -11.67 26.79
CA GLU A 11 38.59 -10.43 26.15
C GLU A 11 37.20 -10.61 25.54
N SER A 12 36.26 -9.78 26.00
CA SER A 12 34.93 -9.64 25.40
C SER A 12 35.11 -9.49 23.90
N GLN A 13 34.60 -10.45 23.11
CA GLN A 13 34.65 -10.44 21.65
C GLN A 13 33.98 -9.18 21.09
N ARG A 14 34.77 -8.12 20.97
CA ARG A 14 34.35 -6.82 20.46
C ARG A 14 34.31 -6.97 18.95
N THR A 15 33.11 -7.11 18.39
CA THR A 15 32.91 -7.12 16.93
C THR A 15 33.56 -5.86 16.34
N ARG A 16 34.59 -6.05 15.53
CA ARG A 16 35.40 -4.96 14.97
C ARG A 16 34.62 -4.31 13.84
N ARG A 17 34.20 -3.06 14.02
CA ARG A 17 33.56 -2.26 12.96
C ARG A 17 34.63 -1.65 12.07
N LEU A 18 34.59 -1.93 10.77
CA LEU A 18 35.44 -1.27 9.77
C LEU A 18 34.81 0.05 9.32
N SER A 19 35.63 1.08 9.13
CA SER A 19 35.18 2.39 8.62
C SER A 19 35.07 2.35 7.09
N SER A 20 34.17 3.14 6.51
CA SER A 20 34.02 3.22 5.05
C SER A 20 35.12 4.03 4.35
N MET A 21 35.91 4.81 5.10
CA MET A 21 36.91 5.74 4.54
C MET A 21 38.36 5.24 4.70
N SER A 22 38.61 4.30 5.61
CA SER A 22 39.98 3.88 5.97
C SER A 22 40.20 2.36 5.97
N ALA A 23 39.24 1.57 5.47
CA ALA A 23 39.37 0.12 5.42
C ALA A 23 40.41 -0.30 4.36
N THR A 24 41.38 -1.13 4.76
CA THR A 24 42.40 -1.69 3.88
C THR A 24 42.11 -3.18 3.61
N ARG A 25 42.55 -3.73 2.46
CA ARG A 25 42.27 -5.13 2.06
C ARG A 25 42.67 -6.18 3.11
N ALA A 26 43.71 -5.92 3.92
CA ALA A 26 44.12 -6.80 5.00
C ALA A 26 43.11 -6.88 6.17
N ASP A 27 42.29 -5.85 6.36
CA ASP A 27 41.27 -5.81 7.41
C ASP A 27 40.07 -6.72 7.11
N LEU A 28 39.84 -7.07 5.85
CA LEU A 28 38.74 -7.95 5.42
C LEU A 28 38.97 -9.41 5.78
N PHE A 29 40.22 -9.84 5.93
CA PHE A 29 40.58 -11.23 6.19
C PHE A 29 40.89 -11.50 7.67
N THR A 30 40.82 -10.49 8.52
CA THR A 30 41.18 -10.59 9.94
C THR A 30 39.92 -10.66 10.81
N GLY A 31 39.51 -11.88 11.14
CA GLY A 31 38.49 -12.17 12.16
C GLY A 31 37.05 -12.32 11.66
N PRO A 32 36.13 -12.77 12.53
CA PRO A 32 34.73 -12.98 12.19
C PRO A 32 34.04 -11.64 11.89
N THR A 33 33.62 -11.47 10.64
CA THR A 33 32.91 -10.27 10.17
C THR A 33 31.41 -10.45 10.37
N VAL A 34 30.79 -9.59 11.19
CA VAL A 34 29.33 -9.55 11.38
C VAL A 34 28.78 -8.36 10.60
N LEU A 35 28.03 -8.64 9.54
CA LEU A 35 27.31 -7.61 8.78
C LEU A 35 26.04 -7.24 9.54
N VAL A 36 26.08 -6.12 10.26
CA VAL A 36 24.92 -5.58 10.98
C VAL A 36 24.26 -4.49 10.12
N PRO A 37 22.96 -4.62 9.80
CA PRO A 37 22.22 -3.57 9.10
C PRO A 37 22.23 -2.23 9.88
N PRO A 38 22.08 -1.08 9.18
CA PRO A 38 21.91 0.22 9.83
C PRO A 38 20.86 0.19 10.94
N LYS A 39 21.14 0.87 12.06
CA LYS A 39 20.31 0.84 13.28
C LYS A 39 18.83 1.14 13.04
N HIS A 40 18.51 2.01 12.08
CA HIS A 40 17.13 2.37 11.74
C HIS A 40 16.35 1.23 11.08
N LEU A 41 17.03 0.27 10.42
CA LEU A 41 16.41 -0.94 9.87
C LEU A 41 16.22 -2.05 10.90
N MET A 42 16.87 -1.94 12.06
CA MET A 42 16.71 -2.86 13.19
C MET A 42 15.77 -2.30 14.26
N ALA A 43 15.15 -1.14 14.02
CA ALA A 43 14.10 -0.64 14.88
C ALA A 43 12.95 -1.65 14.86
N LYS A 44 12.55 -2.13 16.04
CA LYS A 44 11.38 -2.99 16.19
C LYS A 44 10.19 -2.21 15.63
N SER A 45 9.53 -2.76 14.62
CA SER A 45 8.31 -2.20 14.07
C SER A 45 7.14 -3.11 14.44
N ASP A 46 6.01 -2.48 14.77
CA ASP A 46 4.75 -3.18 15.00
C ASP A 46 4.08 -3.56 13.66
N ALA A 47 4.85 -3.55 12.57
CA ALA A 47 4.39 -3.84 11.22
C ALA A 47 3.81 -5.27 11.12
N PHE A 48 4.38 -6.22 11.86
CA PHE A 48 3.88 -7.60 11.89
C PHE A 48 2.52 -7.71 12.59
N GLU A 49 2.35 -7.05 13.74
CA GLU A 49 1.07 -7.03 14.48
C GLU A 49 -0.01 -6.27 13.69
N THR A 50 0.39 -5.16 13.07
CA THR A 50 -0.48 -4.38 12.18
C THR A 50 -0.92 -5.21 10.96
N ALA A 51 0.00 -5.95 10.34
CA ALA A 51 -0.33 -6.82 9.21
C ALA A 51 -1.28 -7.96 9.62
N GLN A 52 -1.05 -8.60 10.77
CA GLN A 52 -1.96 -9.64 11.28
C GLN A 52 -3.36 -9.10 11.57
N SER A 53 -3.47 -7.94 12.21
CA SER A 53 -4.77 -7.35 12.53
C SER A 53 -5.55 -6.96 11.26
N ILE A 54 -4.87 -6.45 10.24
CA ILE A 54 -5.48 -6.17 8.93
C ILE A 54 -5.94 -7.46 8.24
N GLU A 55 -5.15 -8.54 8.29
CA GLU A 55 -5.55 -9.84 7.72
C GLU A 55 -6.81 -10.38 8.39
N LEU A 56 -6.87 -10.36 9.73
CA LEU A 56 -8.05 -10.80 10.49
C LEU A 56 -9.28 -9.94 10.18
N ALA A 57 -9.11 -8.61 10.14
CA ALA A 57 -10.20 -7.69 9.78
C ALA A 57 -10.75 -7.96 8.37
N LYS A 58 -9.87 -8.25 7.41
CA LYS A 58 -10.27 -8.57 6.04
C LYS A 58 -11.10 -9.86 5.99
N ARG A 59 -10.67 -10.92 6.67
CA ARG A 59 -11.41 -12.19 6.71
C ARG A 59 -12.80 -12.03 7.34
N HIS A 60 -12.93 -11.19 8.38
CA HIS A 60 -14.24 -10.90 8.99
C HIS A 60 -15.19 -10.14 8.04
N LEU A 61 -14.68 -9.20 7.23
CA LEU A 61 -15.49 -8.52 6.21
C LEU A 61 -15.96 -9.49 5.10
N ASP A 62 -15.09 -10.40 4.66
CA ASP A 62 -15.42 -11.39 3.62
C ASP A 62 -16.47 -12.41 4.12
N GLU A 63 -16.42 -12.80 5.41
CA GLU A 63 -17.42 -13.66 6.08
C GLU A 63 -18.77 -12.93 6.26
N SER A 64 -18.73 -11.66 6.66
CA SER A 64 -19.92 -10.81 6.83
C SER A 64 -20.61 -10.53 5.49
N ALA A 65 -19.84 -10.34 4.42
CA ALA A 65 -20.36 -10.15 3.06
C ALA A 65 -20.99 -11.42 2.47
N SER A 66 -20.65 -12.62 2.98
CA SER A 66 -21.34 -13.87 2.63
C SER A 66 -22.61 -14.11 3.45
N SER A 67 -22.88 -13.33 4.49
CA SER A 67 -23.92 -13.61 5.49
C SER A 67 -24.75 -12.39 5.91
N SER A 68 -25.11 -11.46 5.02
CA SER A 68 -26.34 -10.63 5.18
C SER A 68 -26.52 -9.62 4.05
N GLU A 69 -27.67 -9.68 3.39
CA GLU A 69 -28.22 -8.57 2.62
C GLU A 69 -29.03 -7.67 3.57
N GLU A 70 -28.41 -6.80 4.38
CA GLU A 70 -29.15 -5.65 4.93
C GLU A 70 -28.25 -4.49 5.36
N ALA A 71 -28.72 -3.28 5.07
CA ALA A 71 -27.96 -2.04 4.99
C ALA A 71 -27.73 -1.35 6.34
N THR A 72 -26.65 -0.57 6.45
CA THR A 72 -26.67 0.70 7.21
C THR A 72 -25.67 1.71 6.61
N PRO A 73 -26.07 2.97 6.34
CA PRO A 73 -25.19 3.98 5.74
C PRO A 73 -24.55 4.84 6.83
N ALA A 74 -23.21 4.94 6.83
CA ALA A 74 -22.49 5.92 7.63
C ALA A 74 -21.44 6.63 6.77
N SER A 75 -21.80 7.85 6.37
CA SER A 75 -20.96 9.02 6.18
C SER A 75 -19.62 8.86 5.42
N GLY A 76 -19.64 9.27 4.15
CA GLY A 76 -18.61 10.17 3.62
C GLY A 76 -17.25 9.56 3.30
N SER A 77 -17.20 8.55 2.44
CA SER A 77 -16.04 8.23 1.59
C SER A 77 -16.54 7.40 0.40
N PRO A 78 -16.08 7.62 -0.84
CA PRO A 78 -16.44 6.75 -1.94
C PRO A 78 -15.84 5.37 -1.67
N VAL A 79 -16.65 4.46 -1.14
CA VAL A 79 -16.31 3.05 -0.99
C VAL A 79 -16.19 2.49 -2.40
N LEU A 80 -14.96 2.34 -2.89
CA LEU A 80 -14.71 1.51 -4.06
C LEU A 80 -15.15 0.10 -3.69
N LYS A 81 -16.31 -0.31 -4.22
CA LYS A 81 -16.86 -1.65 -4.01
C LYS A 81 -15.82 -2.65 -4.52
N ALA A 82 -15.15 -3.34 -3.60
CA ALA A 82 -14.22 -4.39 -3.95
C ALA A 82 -15.01 -5.47 -4.69
N VAL A 83 -14.79 -5.55 -6.00
CA VAL A 83 -15.36 -6.57 -6.87
C VAL A 83 -14.88 -7.91 -6.33
N SER A 84 -15.81 -8.74 -5.86
CA SER A 84 -15.50 -10.10 -5.41
C SER A 84 -14.92 -10.89 -6.57
N THR A 85 -13.65 -11.26 -6.47
CA THR A 85 -12.98 -12.19 -7.37
C THR A 85 -13.59 -13.58 -7.18
N GLN A 86 -14.68 -13.84 -7.89
CA GLN A 86 -15.19 -15.19 -8.14
C GLN A 86 -15.04 -15.43 -9.64
N ASN A 87 -14.13 -16.34 -9.96
CA ASN A 87 -13.63 -16.65 -11.29
C ASN A 87 -14.69 -17.34 -12.16
N SER A 88 -15.31 -16.62 -13.12
CA SER A 88 -15.89 -17.21 -14.34
C SER A 88 -16.20 -16.14 -15.39
N ALA A 89 -15.51 -16.21 -16.52
CA ALA A 89 -15.76 -15.51 -17.79
C ALA A 89 -16.05 -13.99 -17.70
N SER A 90 -15.01 -13.16 -17.86
CA SER A 90 -15.09 -11.74 -18.27
C SER A 90 -16.39 -11.03 -17.85
N SER A 91 -16.57 -10.80 -16.55
CA SER A 91 -17.64 -9.95 -16.04
C SER A 91 -17.31 -8.50 -16.40
N ILE A 92 -17.44 -8.16 -17.68
CA ILE A 92 -17.69 -6.79 -18.11
C ILE A 92 -18.94 -6.39 -17.35
N THR A 93 -18.75 -5.62 -16.29
CA THR A 93 -19.87 -5.07 -15.54
C THR A 93 -20.48 -4.01 -16.44
N ASP A 94 -21.75 -4.17 -16.80
CA ASP A 94 -22.49 -3.23 -17.66
C ASP A 94 -22.81 -1.90 -16.95
N LYS A 95 -22.22 -1.64 -15.78
CA LYS A 95 -22.51 -0.49 -14.92
C LYS A 95 -21.28 0.41 -14.87
N TYR A 96 -21.36 1.51 -15.59
CA TYR A 96 -20.36 2.57 -15.60
C TYR A 96 -21.07 3.91 -15.42
N ALA A 97 -20.32 4.92 -14.98
CA ALA A 97 -20.84 6.27 -14.81
C ALA A 97 -19.76 7.26 -15.28
N PHE A 98 -20.21 8.38 -15.88
CA PHE A 98 -19.34 9.47 -16.25
C PHE A 98 -19.44 10.60 -15.23
N ALA A 99 -18.29 11.14 -14.83
CA ALA A 99 -18.20 12.30 -13.95
C ALA A 99 -17.41 13.40 -14.67
N PHE A 100 -18.02 14.58 -14.80
CA PHE A 100 -17.42 15.74 -15.44
C PHE A 100 -17.23 16.86 -14.42
N ASP A 101 -16.05 17.50 -14.45
CA ASP A 101 -15.85 18.77 -13.77
C ASP A 101 -16.69 19.86 -14.47
N ILE A 102 -17.05 20.92 -13.77
CA ILE A 102 -17.83 22.03 -14.35
C ILE A 102 -16.88 22.98 -15.08
N ASP A 103 -15.84 23.44 -14.38
CA ASP A 103 -14.96 24.49 -14.87
C ASP A 103 -13.81 23.89 -15.70
N GLY A 104 -13.65 24.39 -16.92
CA GLY A 104 -12.64 23.91 -17.86
C GLY A 104 -13.05 22.68 -18.68
N VAL A 105 -14.13 21.99 -18.29
CA VAL A 105 -14.67 20.80 -18.99
C VAL A 105 -16.03 21.08 -19.63
N LEU A 106 -17.04 21.47 -18.84
CA LEU A 106 -18.37 21.81 -19.38
C LEU A 106 -18.51 23.32 -19.68
N ILE A 107 -17.84 24.16 -18.88
CA ILE A 107 -17.92 25.62 -18.94
C ILE A 107 -16.51 26.21 -18.94
N ARG A 108 -16.26 27.24 -19.75
CA ARG A 108 -15.01 28.03 -19.70
C ARG A 108 -15.33 29.52 -19.60
N GLY A 109 -15.00 30.12 -18.46
CA GLY A 109 -15.20 31.56 -18.24
C GLY A 109 -16.66 32.00 -18.34
N GLY A 110 -17.58 31.20 -17.80
CA GLY A 110 -19.03 31.49 -17.82
C GLY A 110 -19.75 31.19 -19.14
N ARG A 111 -19.04 30.70 -20.16
CA ARG A 111 -19.65 30.21 -21.41
C ARG A 111 -19.58 28.70 -21.47
N VAL A 112 -20.71 28.08 -21.81
CA VAL A 112 -20.80 26.63 -22.02
C VAL A 112 -20.00 26.25 -23.26
N ILE A 113 -19.25 25.17 -23.17
CA ILE A 113 -18.50 24.60 -24.28
C ILE A 113 -19.51 23.84 -25.18
N PRO A 114 -19.60 24.13 -26.48
CA PRO A 114 -20.63 23.55 -27.33
C PRO A 114 -20.55 22.03 -27.43
N GLU A 115 -19.33 21.46 -27.41
CA GLU A 115 -19.10 20.02 -27.43
C GLU A 115 -19.65 19.33 -26.16
N ALA A 116 -19.71 20.04 -25.03
CA ALA A 116 -20.31 19.52 -23.81
C ALA A 116 -21.82 19.32 -23.94
N ILE A 117 -22.50 20.17 -24.71
CA ILE A 117 -23.95 20.05 -24.97
C ILE A 117 -24.21 18.80 -25.82
N GLU A 118 -23.40 18.57 -26.84
CA GLU A 118 -23.49 17.38 -27.69
C GLU A 118 -23.21 16.11 -26.89
N ALA A 119 -22.18 16.11 -26.05
CA ALA A 119 -21.87 14.97 -25.17
C ALA A 119 -23.04 14.63 -24.24
N MET A 120 -23.66 15.64 -23.60
CA MET A 120 -24.81 15.41 -22.71
C MET A 120 -26.03 14.85 -23.46
N LYS A 121 -26.23 15.21 -24.73
CA LYS A 121 -27.30 14.65 -25.57
C LYS A 121 -27.06 13.17 -25.88
N VAL A 122 -25.83 12.84 -26.29
CA VAL A 122 -25.40 11.46 -26.56
C VAL A 122 -25.58 10.57 -25.32
N LEU A 123 -25.22 11.06 -24.14
CA LEU A 123 -25.42 10.33 -22.89
C LEU A 123 -26.90 10.19 -22.49
N ASN A 124 -27.74 11.16 -22.86
CA ASN A 124 -29.19 11.10 -22.66
C ASN A 124 -29.93 10.23 -23.69
N GLY A 125 -29.22 9.49 -24.54
CA GLY A 125 -29.80 8.56 -25.51
C GLY A 125 -30.06 9.15 -26.89
N GLU A 126 -29.60 10.38 -27.17
CA GLU A 126 -29.49 10.89 -28.55
C GLU A 126 -28.22 10.32 -29.23
N ASN A 127 -27.98 9.03 -29.06
CA ASN A 127 -26.91 8.27 -29.69
C ASN A 127 -27.51 7.21 -30.63
N GLU A 128 -26.68 6.64 -31.51
CA GLU A 128 -27.11 5.66 -32.53
C GLU A 128 -27.76 4.40 -31.93
N PHE A 129 -27.50 4.14 -30.64
CA PHE A 129 -27.97 2.97 -29.93
C PHE A 129 -29.22 3.25 -29.08
N GLY A 130 -29.63 4.51 -28.93
CA GLY A 130 -30.75 4.93 -28.07
C GLY A 130 -30.53 4.65 -26.57
N VAL A 131 -29.29 4.42 -26.15
CA VAL A 131 -28.96 3.99 -24.78
C VAL A 131 -28.63 5.21 -23.91
N LYS A 132 -29.26 5.27 -22.73
CA LYS A 132 -28.95 6.26 -21.70
C LYS A 132 -27.92 5.72 -20.73
N VAL A 133 -26.97 6.57 -20.33
CA VAL A 133 -25.94 6.26 -19.32
C VAL A 133 -26.23 7.00 -18.03
#